data_AF-A0A9N9DH26-F1
#
_entry.id   AF-A0A9N9DH26-F1
#
_cell.length_a   1.000
_cell.length_b   1.000
_cell.length_c   1.000
_cell.angle_alpha   90.00
_cell.angle_beta   90.00
_cell.angle_gamma   90.00
#
_symmetry.space_group_name_H-M   'P 1'
#
loop_
_entity.id
_entity.type
_entity.pdbx_description
1 polymer ?
#
loop_
_entity_poly.entity_id
_entity_poly.type
_entity_poly.pdbx_seq_one_letter_code
_entity_poly.pdbx_strand_id
1 'polypeptide(L)'
;METLFKSIRDRVQQRNIKVLAKKCDQTPSTLPTTFQNPAIASLILKATSKHIDMPALVIQWNPAGFNNDPASPNNRNGVVGQNQDAVINSLQMAGAINYGNTIFMFRDSMQDSVTSSNPFLFAKGSVINLEFLMSL
;
A
#
# COMPACT_ATOMS: atom_id res chain seq x y z
N MET A 1 16.54 -30.88 -3.20
CA MET A 1 15.35 -30.27 -3.85
C MET A 1 15.02 -28.89 -3.27
N GLU A 2 15.07 -28.71 -1.95
CA GLU A 2 14.77 -27.42 -1.29
C GLU A 2 15.65 -26.24 -1.76
N THR A 3 16.92 -26.50 -2.06
CA THR A 3 17.86 -25.48 -2.57
C THR A 3 17.45 -24.90 -3.92
N LEU A 4 16.88 -25.73 -4.80
CA LEU A 4 16.38 -25.32 -6.10
C LEU A 4 15.13 -24.45 -5.96
N PHE A 5 14.16 -24.87 -5.14
CA PHE A 5 12.94 -24.09 -4.91
C PHE A 5 13.21 -22.74 -4.28
N LYS A 6 14.14 -22.68 -3.32
CA LYS A 6 14.59 -21.42 -2.73
C LYS A 6 15.20 -20.50 -3.80
N SER A 7 16.11 -21.02 -4.62
CA SER A 7 16.74 -20.25 -5.69
C SER A 7 15.73 -19.72 -6.72
N ILE A 8 14.75 -20.54 -7.11
CA ILE A 8 13.68 -20.11 -8.02
C ILE A 8 12.83 -19.00 -7.38
N ARG A 9 12.43 -19.17 -6.12
CA ARG A 9 11.65 -18.17 -5.38
C ARG A 9 12.38 -16.83 -5.31
N ASP A 10 13.66 -16.84 -4.93
CA ASP A 10 14.47 -15.64 -4.80
C ASP A 10 14.59 -14.91 -6.16
N ARG A 11 14.77 -15.66 -7.25
CA ARG A 11 14.80 -15.08 -8.62
C ARG A 11 13.49 -14.41 -9.00
N VAL A 12 12.35 -15.04 -8.71
CA VAL A 12 11.02 -14.46 -8.98
C VAL A 12 10.81 -13.19 -8.16
N GLN A 13 11.15 -13.23 -6.87
CA GLN A 13 11.05 -12.09 -5.96
C GLN A 13 11.86 -10.89 -6.46
N GLN A 14 13.12 -11.11 -6.84
CA GLN A 14 13.97 -10.06 -7.40
C GLN A 14 13.49 -9.56 -8.77
N ARG A 15 12.92 -10.44 -9.60
CA ARG A 15 12.33 -10.05 -10.87
C ARG A 15 11.16 -9.09 -10.68
N ASN A 16 10.28 -9.34 -9.72
CA ASN A 16 9.12 -8.48 -9.47
C ASN A 16 9.55 -7.07 -9.07
N ILE A 17 10.54 -6.95 -8.19
CA ILE A 17 11.10 -5.64 -7.81
C ILE A 17 11.68 -4.92 -9.04
N LYS A 18 12.45 -5.62 -9.87
CA LYS A 18 13.03 -5.04 -11.10
C LYS A 18 11.97 -4.57 -12.10
N VAL A 19 10.90 -5.35 -12.27
CA VAL A 19 9.79 -5.00 -13.18
C VAL A 19 9.05 -3.78 -12.64
N LEU A 20 8.78 -3.73 -11.33
CA LEU A 20 8.15 -2.58 -10.70
C LEU A 20 9.02 -1.33 -10.84
N ALA A 21 10.31 -1.43 -10.55
CA ALA A 21 11.26 -0.32 -10.70
C ALA A 21 11.24 0.23 -12.13
N LYS A 22 11.28 -0.65 -13.12
CA LYS A 22 11.19 -0.26 -14.54
C LYS A 22 9.89 0.47 -14.87
N LYS A 23 8.75 0.02 -14.34
CA LYS A 23 7.46 0.70 -14.56
C LYS A 23 7.42 2.09 -13.91
N CYS A 24 8.15 2.28 -12.81
CA CYS A 24 8.27 3.58 -12.15
C CYS A 24 9.41 4.46 -12.70
N ASP A 25 10.05 4.07 -13.82
CA ASP A 25 11.26 4.72 -14.36
C ASP A 25 12.39 4.90 -13.32
N GLN A 26 12.54 3.90 -12.44
CA GLN A 26 13.49 3.88 -11.34
C GLN A 26 14.39 2.64 -11.39
N THR A 27 15.46 2.68 -10.60
CA THR A 27 16.25 1.48 -10.28
C THR A 27 15.69 0.78 -9.04
N PRO A 28 15.92 -0.54 -8.87
CA PRO A 28 15.45 -1.25 -7.68
C PRO A 28 15.87 -0.63 -6.34
N SER A 29 17.07 -0.05 -6.28
CA SER A 29 17.60 0.58 -5.06
C SER A 29 17.04 1.99 -4.81
N THR A 30 16.49 2.63 -5.83
CA THR A 30 15.87 3.96 -5.73
C THR A 30 14.34 3.88 -5.55
N LEU A 31 13.76 2.69 -5.69
CA LEU A 31 12.38 2.46 -5.27
C LEU A 31 12.25 2.79 -3.77
N PRO A 32 11.11 3.30 -3.34
CA PRO A 32 10.86 3.42 -1.91
C PRO A 32 10.90 2.06 -1.22
N THR A 33 11.32 2.05 0.05
CA THR A 33 11.65 0.81 0.78
C THR A 33 10.47 -0.16 0.84
N THR A 34 9.24 0.35 0.88
CA THR A 34 8.00 -0.43 0.82
C THR A 34 7.90 -1.25 -0.47
N PHE A 35 8.26 -0.65 -1.61
CA PHE A 35 8.19 -1.27 -2.94
C PHE A 35 9.37 -2.22 -3.22
N GLN A 36 10.44 -2.13 -2.43
CA GLN A 36 11.52 -3.10 -2.45
C GLN A 36 11.13 -4.44 -1.78
N ASN A 37 10.00 -4.51 -1.07
CA ASN A 37 9.51 -5.78 -0.53
C ASN A 37 8.91 -6.64 -1.68
N PRO A 38 9.42 -7.87 -1.92
CA PRO A 38 8.96 -8.68 -3.04
C PRO A 38 7.47 -9.05 -3.00
N ALA A 39 6.87 -9.20 -1.81
CA ALA A 39 5.46 -9.52 -1.67
C ALA A 39 4.59 -8.33 -2.05
N ILE A 40 4.98 -7.13 -1.61
CA ILE A 40 4.31 -5.88 -1.97
C ILE A 40 4.48 -5.58 -3.46
N ALA A 41 5.69 -5.70 -3.99
CA ALA A 41 5.94 -5.53 -5.42
C ALA A 41 5.10 -6.49 -6.28
N SER A 42 4.99 -7.75 -5.86
CA SER A 42 4.14 -8.74 -6.53
C SER A 42 2.66 -8.36 -6.49
N LEU A 43 2.18 -7.81 -5.37
CA LEU A 43 0.80 -7.36 -5.24
C LEU A 43 0.52 -6.13 -6.10
N ILE A 44 1.43 -5.16 -6.11
CA ILE A 44 1.33 -3.96 -6.96
C ILE A 44 1.21 -4.38 -8.43
N LEU A 45 2.15 -5.21 -8.93
CA LEU A 45 2.13 -5.68 -10.31
C LEU A 45 0.85 -6.45 -10.66
N LYS A 46 0.32 -7.25 -9.72
CA LYS A 46 -0.93 -7.97 -9.91
C LYS A 46 -2.15 -7.03 -9.96
N ALA A 47 -2.17 -6.00 -9.13
CA ALA A 47 -3.27 -5.05 -9.08
C ALA A 47 -3.27 -4.15 -10.34
N THR A 48 -2.13 -3.57 -10.69
CA THR A 48 -1.99 -2.64 -11.83
C THR A 48 -2.11 -3.32 -13.19
N SER A 49 -1.78 -4.61 -13.31
CA SER A 49 -2.04 -5.38 -14.54
C SER A 49 -3.52 -5.68 -14.78
N LYS A 50 -4.35 -5.71 -13.73
CA LYS A 50 -5.80 -5.92 -13.83
C LYS A 50 -6.58 -4.62 -13.99
N HIS A 51 -6.02 -3.53 -13.48
CA HIS A 51 -6.64 -2.23 -13.40
C HIS A 51 -5.70 -1.21 -14.01
N ILE A 52 -5.51 -1.37 -15.32
CA ILE A 52 -4.72 -0.45 -16.13
C ILE A 52 -5.41 0.92 -16.05
N ASP A 53 -4.60 1.97 -15.95
CA ASP A 53 -5.05 3.37 -15.81
C ASP A 53 -5.79 3.73 -14.52
N MET A 54 -5.88 2.82 -13.54
CA MET A 54 -6.39 3.16 -12.21
C MET A 54 -5.25 3.55 -11.27
N PRO A 55 -5.34 4.69 -10.56
CA PRO A 55 -4.36 5.03 -9.54
C PRO A 55 -4.39 4.03 -8.38
N ALA A 56 -3.21 3.79 -7.80
CA ALA A 56 -3.03 2.92 -6.66
C ALA A 56 -2.56 3.72 -5.44
N LEU A 57 -3.26 3.53 -4.32
CA LEU A 57 -2.75 3.87 -3.00
C LEU A 57 -2.12 2.64 -2.36
N VAL A 58 -0.86 2.75 -1.97
CA VAL A 58 -0.16 1.72 -1.21
C VAL A 58 0.01 2.17 0.23
N ILE A 59 -0.50 1.37 1.17
CA ILE A 59 -0.41 1.63 2.60
C ILE A 59 0.51 0.61 3.25
N GLN A 60 1.63 1.09 3.77
CA GLN A 60 2.42 0.30 4.71
C GLN A 60 1.90 0.50 6.13
N TRP A 61 1.22 -0.51 6.67
CA TRP A 61 0.77 -0.48 8.06
C TRP A 61 1.96 -0.60 9.02
N ASN A 62 2.05 0.35 9.94
CA ASN A 62 3.00 0.32 11.04
C ASN A 62 2.23 0.41 12.36
N PRO A 63 2.03 -0.69 13.10
CA PRO A 63 1.29 -0.66 14.36
C PRO A 63 1.82 0.39 15.36
N ALA A 64 3.14 0.58 15.41
CA ALA A 64 3.78 1.60 16.25
C ALA A 64 3.56 3.03 15.74
N GLY A 65 3.37 3.21 14.43
CA GLY A 65 3.06 4.50 13.81
C GLY A 65 1.56 4.86 13.86
N PHE A 66 0.70 3.86 14.05
CA PHE A 66 -0.72 4.05 14.28
C PHE A 66 -0.99 4.48 15.73
N ASN A 67 -0.37 3.83 16.71
CA ASN A 67 -0.69 4.05 18.10
C ASN A 67 0.44 4.73 18.89
N ASN A 68 0.21 5.96 19.35
CA ASN A 68 1.09 6.62 20.33
C ASN A 68 0.55 6.55 21.77
N ASP A 69 -0.61 5.94 22.00
CA ASP A 69 -1.28 5.83 23.30
C ASP A 69 -1.37 4.37 23.78
N PRO A 70 -0.59 3.99 24.81
CA PRO A 70 -0.66 2.65 25.40
C PRO A 70 -2.05 2.28 25.95
N ALA A 71 -2.88 3.26 26.34
CA ALA A 71 -4.19 3.02 26.95
C ALA A 71 -5.27 2.59 25.93
N SER A 72 -5.01 2.77 24.64
CA SER A 72 -5.96 2.48 23.56
C SER A 72 -5.25 1.78 22.40
N PRO A 73 -4.86 0.50 22.60
CA PRO A 73 -4.10 -0.25 21.62
C PRO A 73 -4.85 -0.38 20.29
N ASN A 74 -4.10 -0.33 19.18
CA ASN A 74 -4.59 -0.47 17.80
C ASN A 74 -5.46 0.69 17.28
N ASN A 75 -5.68 1.73 18.07
CA ASN A 75 -6.39 2.94 17.66
C ASN A 75 -5.40 4.05 17.29
N ARG A 76 -5.72 4.80 16.25
CA ARG A 76 -4.90 5.93 15.83
C ARG A 76 -4.87 6.98 16.94
N ASN A 77 -3.67 7.25 17.45
CA ASN A 77 -3.45 8.18 18.56
C ASN A 77 -4.42 8.01 19.75
N GLY A 78 -4.79 6.76 20.04
CA GLY A 78 -5.73 6.40 21.09
C GLY A 78 -7.20 6.72 20.85
N VAL A 79 -7.57 7.30 19.69
CA VAL A 79 -8.97 7.65 19.37
C VAL A 79 -9.76 6.40 18.99
N VAL A 80 -10.73 6.03 19.84
CA VAL A 80 -11.60 4.88 19.64
C VAL A 80 -12.29 4.94 18.28
N GLY A 81 -12.25 3.82 17.55
CA GLY A 81 -12.87 3.70 16.22
C GLY A 81 -11.99 4.18 15.07
N GLN A 82 -10.79 4.70 15.34
CA GLN A 82 -9.79 5.04 14.32
C GLN A 82 -8.74 3.94 14.16
N ASN A 83 -9.18 2.67 14.09
CA ASN A 83 -8.28 1.53 13.89
C ASN A 83 -8.05 1.24 12.40
N GLN A 84 -7.12 0.32 12.10
CA GLN A 84 -6.81 -0.09 10.72
C GLN A 84 -8.06 -0.54 9.96
N ASP A 85 -8.95 -1.31 10.58
CA ASP A 85 -10.17 -1.81 9.94
C ASP A 85 -11.12 -0.66 9.56
N ALA A 86 -11.23 0.38 10.40
CA ALA A 86 -12.02 1.56 10.09
C ALA A 86 -11.48 2.31 8.86
N VAL A 87 -10.15 2.41 8.72
CA VAL A 87 -9.53 3.01 7.53
C VAL A 87 -9.82 2.17 6.29
N ILE A 88 -9.63 0.85 6.36
CA ILE A 88 -9.89 -0.08 5.26
C ILE A 88 -11.36 0.00 4.83
N ASN A 89 -12.29 -0.07 5.78
CA ASN A 89 -13.73 0.02 5.52
C ASN A 89 -14.09 1.35 4.87
N SER A 90 -13.51 2.46 5.33
CA SER A 90 -13.71 3.77 4.72
C SER A 90 -13.27 3.81 3.26
N LEU A 91 -12.10 3.25 2.93
CA LEU A 91 -11.60 3.17 1.56
C LEU A 91 -12.51 2.31 0.68
N GLN A 92 -12.96 1.15 1.18
CA GLN A 92 -13.85 0.26 0.43
C GLN A 92 -15.25 0.87 0.24
N MET A 93 -15.79 1.57 1.23
CA MET A 93 -17.06 2.32 1.10
C MET A 93 -16.95 3.43 0.05
N ALA A 94 -15.77 4.04 -0.11
CA ALA A 94 -15.50 5.00 -1.18
C ALA A 94 -15.29 4.34 -2.56
N GLY A 95 -15.43 3.02 -2.67
CA GLY A 95 -15.36 2.28 -3.93
C GLY A 95 -13.97 1.75 -4.29
N ALA A 96 -13.01 1.81 -3.36
CA ALA A 96 -11.67 1.27 -3.61
C ALA A 96 -11.69 -0.26 -3.78
N ILE A 97 -10.94 -0.76 -4.76
CA ILE A 97 -10.68 -2.19 -4.90
C ILE A 97 -9.50 -2.57 -4.01
N ASN A 98 -9.75 -3.41 -3.02
CA ASN A 98 -8.78 -3.80 -1.99
C ASN A 98 -7.99 -5.05 -2.41
N TYR A 99 -6.66 -4.96 -2.35
CA TYR A 99 -5.73 -6.06 -2.50
C TYR A 99 -4.90 -6.25 -1.23
N GLY A 100 -5.28 -7.29 -0.47
CA GLY A 100 -4.51 -7.72 0.70
C GLY A 100 -4.43 -6.69 1.83
N ASN A 101 -5.41 -5.78 1.90
CA ASN A 101 -5.46 -4.65 2.82
C ASN A 101 -4.31 -3.65 2.66
N THR A 102 -3.49 -3.74 1.62
CA THR A 102 -2.29 -2.92 1.43
C THR A 102 -2.38 -2.05 0.18
N ILE A 103 -2.91 -2.58 -0.92
CA ILE A 103 -3.07 -1.82 -2.17
C ILE A 103 -4.55 -1.54 -2.39
N PHE A 104 -4.88 -0.29 -2.66
CA PHE A 104 -6.23 0.18 -2.92
C PHE A 104 -6.25 0.88 -4.29
N MET A 105 -6.99 0.31 -5.25
CA MET A 105 -7.13 0.88 -6.59
C MET A 105 -8.39 1.75 -6.65
N PHE A 106 -8.28 2.95 -7.21
CA PHE A 106 -9.41 3.86 -7.39
C PHE A 106 -9.70 4.07 -8.87
N ARG A 107 -10.97 4.29 -9.22
CA ARG A 107 -11.30 4.86 -10.54
C ARG A 107 -11.02 6.36 -10.45
N ASP A 108 -10.53 6.98 -11.51
CA ASP A 108 -10.14 8.41 -11.51
C ASP A 108 -11.21 9.32 -10.92
N SER A 109 -12.49 9.06 -11.21
CA SER A 109 -13.63 9.82 -10.69
C SER A 109 -13.86 9.69 -9.18
N MET A 110 -13.14 8.81 -8.47
CA MET A 110 -13.28 8.55 -7.04
C MET A 110 -12.07 9.04 -6.23
N GLN A 111 -10.94 9.33 -6.87
CA GLN A 111 -9.71 9.78 -6.21
C GLN A 111 -9.94 11.10 -5.45
N ASP A 112 -10.62 12.06 -6.07
CA ASP A 112 -10.89 13.39 -5.48
C ASP A 112 -11.81 13.33 -4.25
N SER A 113 -12.67 12.31 -4.19
CA SER A 113 -13.58 12.08 -3.05
C SER A 113 -12.87 11.45 -1.84
N VAL A 114 -11.75 10.76 -2.05
CA VAL A 114 -10.97 10.12 -0.98
C VAL A 114 -9.88 11.05 -0.45
N THR A 115 -9.33 11.91 -1.32
CA THR A 115 -8.26 12.86 -0.97
C THR A 115 -8.76 14.10 -0.21
N SER A 116 -10.02 14.52 -0.41
CA SER A 116 -10.58 15.72 0.22
C SER A 116 -11.50 15.46 1.43
N SER A 117 -12.13 14.28 1.51
CA SER A 117 -13.16 13.99 2.54
C SER A 117 -12.72 13.00 3.62
N ASN A 118 -11.50 12.44 3.56
CA ASN A 118 -11.09 11.40 4.50
C ASN A 118 -10.08 11.91 5.55
N PRO A 119 -10.54 12.38 6.73
CA PRO A 119 -9.66 12.90 7.79
C PRO A 119 -8.70 11.82 8.33
N PHE A 120 -8.93 10.54 8.04
CA PHE A 120 -8.08 9.44 8.45
C PHE A 120 -6.75 9.33 7.69
N LEU A 121 -6.60 9.99 6.54
CA LEU A 121 -5.40 9.83 5.70
C LEU A 121 -4.34 10.93 5.91
N PHE A 122 -4.73 12.13 6.36
CA PHE A 122 -3.85 13.32 6.28
C PHE A 122 -3.58 14.07 7.60
N ALA A 123 -3.93 13.50 8.76
CA ALA A 123 -3.54 14.12 10.03
C ALA A 123 -2.00 14.12 10.18
N LYS A 124 -1.43 15.33 10.26
CA LYS A 124 0.00 15.64 10.38
C LYS A 124 0.57 14.94 11.63
N GLY A 125 1.50 14.00 11.45
CA GLY A 125 2.25 13.38 12.57
C GLY A 125 2.15 11.86 12.72
N SER A 126 1.53 11.10 11.81
CA SER A 126 1.55 9.63 11.85
C SER A 126 2.23 9.09 10.59
N VAL A 127 3.27 8.25 10.77
CA VAL A 127 4.11 7.67 9.72
C VAL A 127 3.35 6.59 8.96
N ILE A 128 2.34 7.00 8.19
CA ILE A 128 1.80 6.22 7.10
C ILE A 128 2.56 6.70 5.86
N ASN A 129 3.50 5.90 5.36
CA ASN A 129 4.06 6.17 4.05
C ASN A 129 2.95 5.92 3.03
N LEU A 130 2.32 7.01 2.59
CA LEU A 130 1.36 7.02 1.50
C LEU A 130 2.16 7.22 0.22
N GLU A 131 2.27 6.16 -0.56
CA GLU A 131 2.88 6.25 -1.87
C GLU A 131 1.81 6.17 -2.92
N PHE A 132 1.70 7.26 -3.67
CA PHE A 132 0.77 7.39 -4.77
C PHE A 132 1.48 6.98 -6.05
N LEU A 133 1.02 5.88 -6.65
CA LEU A 133 1.44 5.52 -8.00
C LEU A 133 0.39 6.06 -8.96
N MET A 134 0.74 7.15 -9.65
CA MET A 134 0.05 7.54 -10.90
C MET A 134 0.30 6.42 -11.93
N SER A 135 -0.72 6.10 -12.73
CA SER A 135 -0.79 5.00 -13.72
C SER A 135 0.57 4.52 -14.30
N LEU A 136 0.80 3.20 -14.30
CA LEU A 136 2.05 2.51 -14.74
C LEU A 136 1.99 1.83 -16.10
#